data_AF-A0A4R2BGS7-F1
#
_entry.id   AF-A0A4R2BGS7-F1
#
_cell.length_a   1.000
_cell.length_b   1.000
_cell.length_c   1.000
_cell.angle_alpha   90.00
_cell.angle_beta   90.00
_cell.angle_gamma   90.00
#
_symmetry.space_group_name_H-M   'P 1'
#
loop_
_entity.id
_entity.type
_entity.pdbx_description
1 polymer ?
#
loop_
_entity_poly.entity_id
_entity_poly.type
_entity_poly.pdbx_seq_one_letter_code
_entity_poly.pdbx_strand_id
1 'polypeptide(L)' 'MKKYKLKNNFKGIKRGTQFFLIAESEFIGIKEFVLRSKDLSIRLSITENELHKNFSLVFE' A
#
# COMPACT_ATOMS: atom_id res chain seq x y z
N MET A 1 -11.33 3.51 -6.63
CA MET A 1 -9.89 3.19 -6.45
C MET A 1 -9.67 2.91 -4.97
N LYS A 2 -9.11 1.75 -4.58
CA LYS A 2 -8.90 1.42 -3.16
C LYS A 2 -7.87 2.38 -2.55
N LYS A 3 -8.17 2.93 -1.37
CA LYS A 3 -7.28 3.82 -0.61
C LYS A 3 -6.76 3.10 0.62
N TYR A 4 -5.46 3.20 0.88
CA TYR A 4 -4.81 2.60 2.04
C TYR A 4 -4.11 3.68 2.87
N LYS A 5 -4.05 3.47 4.19
CA LYS A 5 -3.32 4.34 5.12
C LYS A 5 -2.32 3.52 5.93
N LEU A 6 -1.11 4.05 6.09
CA LEU A 6 -0.11 3.41 6.94
C LEU A 6 -0.53 3.38 8.42
N LYS A 7 -0.55 2.18 9.01
CA LYS A 7 -0.76 1.94 10.45
C LYS A 7 0.49 2.22 11.27
N ASN A 8 1.66 2.01 10.69
CA ASN A 8 2.99 2.15 11.31
C ASN A 8 3.95 2.90 10.38
N ASN A 9 5.11 3.33 10.89
CA ASN A 9 6.21 3.76 10.02
C ASN A 9 6.69 2.57 9.19
N PHE A 10 6.94 2.77 7.89
CA PHE A 10 7.27 1.69 6.96
C PHE A 10 8.22 2.18 5.87
N LYS A 11 9.37 1.53 5.70
CA LYS A 11 10.39 1.89 4.68
C LYS A 11 10.75 3.39 4.67
N GLY A 12 10.90 3.99 5.85
CA GLY A 12 11.19 5.44 6.00
C GLY A 12 9.98 6.37 5.86
N ILE A 13 8.79 5.85 5.57
CA ILE A 13 7.56 6.61 5.38
C ILE A 13 6.81 6.67 6.71
N LYS A 14 6.34 7.87 7.06
CA LYS A 14 5.65 8.12 8.32
C LYS A 14 4.27 7.44 8.37
N ARG A 15 3.90 6.96 9.56
CA ARG A 15 2.54 6.51 9.88
C ARG A 15 1.52 7.55 9.43
N GLY A 16 0.40 7.06 8.87
CA GLY A 16 -0.71 7.89 8.46
C GLY A 16 -0.66 8.41 7.02
N THR A 17 0.46 8.25 6.30
CA THR A 17 0.52 8.55 4.87
C THR A 17 -0.50 7.71 4.10
N GLN A 18 -1.20 8.37 3.17
CA GLN A 18 -2.24 7.77 2.34
C GLN A 18 -1.70 7.38 0.97
N PHE A 19 -2.16 6.22 0.51
CA PHE A 19 -1.80 5.64 -0.76
C PHE A 19 -3.04 5.19 -1.51
N PHE A 20 -2.96 5.22 -2.83
CA PHE A 20 -3.90 4.56 -3.72
C PHE A 20 -3.31 3.23 -4.21
N LEU A 21 -4.14 2.20 -4.26
CA LEU A 21 -3.81 0.98 -5.00
C LEU A 21 -3.97 1.24 -6.49
N ILE A 22 -2.89 1.11 -7.24
CA ILE A 22 -2.85 1.35 -8.69
C ILE A 22 -2.64 0.07 -9.50
N ALA A 23 -2.11 -0.99 -8.90
CA ALA A 23 -2.05 -2.32 -9.51
C ALA A 23 -2.05 -3.41 -8.44
N GLU A 24 -2.61 -4.57 -8.79
CA GLU A 24 -2.63 -5.79 -8.00
C GLU A 24 -2.33 -6.94 -8.99
N SER A 25 -1.39 -7.81 -8.66
CA SER A 25 -1.06 -8.98 -9.48
C SER A 25 -0.87 -10.21 -8.61
N GLU A 26 -1.24 -11.37 -9.13
CA GLU A 26 -0.98 -12.66 -8.51
C GLU A 26 -0.27 -13.57 -9.52
N PHE A 27 0.86 -14.15 -9.11
CA PHE A 27 1.62 -15.09 -9.92
C PHE A 27 2.04 -16.30 -9.09
N ILE A 28 1.57 -17.48 -9.46
CA ILE A 28 1.84 -18.75 -8.75
C ILE A 28 1.56 -18.61 -7.24
N GLY A 29 0.41 -18.02 -6.89
CA GLY A 29 -0.02 -17.81 -5.50
C GLY A 29 0.72 -16.70 -4.74
N ILE A 30 1.62 -15.96 -5.39
CA ILE A 30 2.29 -14.80 -4.81
C ILE A 30 1.56 -13.54 -5.24
N LYS A 31 1.00 -12.80 -4.29
CA LYS A 31 0.32 -11.52 -4.54
C LYS A 31 1.22 -10.33 -4.27
N GLU A 32 1.26 -9.41 -5.22
CA GLU A 32 1.92 -8.12 -5.13
C GLU A 32 0.96 -6.97 -5.39
N PHE A 33 1.20 -5.86 -4.70
CA PHE A 33 0.38 -4.66 -4.73
C PHE A 33 1.26 -3.45 -4.99
N VAL A 34 0.86 -2.62 -5.95
CA VAL A 34 1.53 -1.35 -6.23
C VAL A 34 0.71 -0.20 -5.67
N LEU A 35 1.32 0.53 -4.73
CA LEU A 35 0.74 1.69 -4.07
C LEU A 35 1.40 2.98 -4.56
N ARG A 36 0.60 4.04 -4.77
CA ARG A 36 1.10 5.40 -5.08
C ARG A 36 0.58 6.40 -4.05
N SER A 37 1.45 7.26 -3.51
CA SER A 37 1.04 8.30 -2.58
C SER A 37 0.11 9.32 -3.24
N LYS A 38 -0.67 10.05 -2.43
CA LYS A 38 -1.65 11.03 -2.93
C LYS A 38 -1.02 12.17 -3.75
N ASP A 39 0.17 12.61 -3.36
CA ASP A 39 0.99 13.62 -4.04
C ASP A 39 1.81 13.04 -5.21
N LEU A 40 1.64 11.74 -5.49
CA LEU A 40 2.36 11.01 -6.53
C LEU A 40 3.89 11.00 -6.35
N SER A 41 4.45 11.37 -5.20
CA SER A 41 5.91 11.38 -5.00
C SER A 41 6.49 9.99 -4.72
N ILE A 42 5.70 9.07 -4.14
CA ILE A 42 6.16 7.76 -3.66
C ILE A 42 5.40 6.65 -4.39
N ARG A 43 6.15 5.65 -4.88
CA ARG A 43 5.63 4.38 -5.41
C ARG A 43 6.21 3.21 -4.61
N LEU A 44 5.34 2.31 -4.15
CA LEU A 44 5.73 1.10 -3.42
C LEU A 44 5.22 -0.14 -4.16
N SER A 45 6.06 -1.17 -4.29
CA SER A 45 5.60 -2.56 -4.50
C SER A 45 5.69 -3.27 -3.15
N ILE A 46 4.60 -3.90 -2.73
CA ILE A 46 4.53 -4.61 -1.46
C ILE A 46 3.81 -5.95 -1.62
N THR A 47 4.18 -6.90 -0.78
CA THR A 47 3.53 -8.20 -0.68
C THR A 47 2.18 -8.11 0.05
N GLU A 48 1.35 -9.15 -0.08
CA GLU A 48 0.11 -9.29 0.71
C GLU A 48 0.36 -9.18 2.22
N ASN A 49 1.41 -9.84 2.72
CA ASN A 49 1.78 -9.80 4.14
C ASN A 49 2.17 -8.39 4.60
N GLU A 50 2.95 -7.66 3.80
CA GLU A 50 3.29 -6.26 4.09
C GLU A 50 2.06 -5.35 4.07
N LEU A 51 1.14 -5.56 3.12
CA LEU A 51 -0.11 -4.81 3.03
C LEU A 51 -0.94 -5.03 4.30
N HIS A 52 -1.16 -6.28 4.70
CA HIS A 52 -2.00 -6.63 5.84
C HIS A 52 -1.42 -6.11 7.18
N LYS A 53 -0.09 -6.23 7.34
CA LYS A 53 0.63 -5.82 8.55
C LYS A 53 0.72 -4.31 8.70
N ASN A 54 0.95 -3.57 7.60
CA ASN A 54 1.32 -2.15 7.67
C ASN A 54 0.23 -1.18 7.21
N PHE A 55 -0.82 -1.63 6.51
CA PHE A 55 -1.80 -0.75 5.88
C PHE A 55 -3.24 -1.10 6.25
N SER A 56 -4.06 -0.07 6.51
CA SER A 56 -5.51 -0.20 6.67
C SER A 56 -6.21 0.30 5.42
N LEU A 57 -7.19 -0.45 4.93
CA LEU A 57 -8.12 0.03 3.91
C LEU A 57 -8.94 1.19 4.48
N VAL A 58 -9.05 2.27 3.73
CA VAL A 58 -9.88 3.44 4.06
C VAL A 58 -11.16 3.33 3.24
N PHE A 59 -12.29 3.25 3.95
CA PHE A 59 -13.62 3.38 3.37
C PHE A 59 -14.01 4.86 3.44
N GLU A 60 -14.25 5.47 2.28
CA GLU A 60 -14.84 6.80 2.14
C GLU A 60 -16.17 6.66 1.40
#